data_AF-A0A5K1FNI7-F1
#
_entry.id   AF-A0A5K1FNI7-F1
#
_cell.length_a   1.000
_cell.length_b   1.000
_cell.length_c   1.000
_cell.angle_alpha   90.00
_cell.angle_beta   90.00
_cell.angle_gamma   90.00
#
_symmetry.space_group_name_H-M   'P 1'
#
loop_
_entity.id
_entity.type
_entity.pdbx_description
1 polymer ?
#
loop_
_entity_poly.entity_id
_entity_poly.type
_entity_poly.pdbx_seq_one_letter_code
_entity_poly.pdbx_strand_id
1 'polypeptide(L)' 'VRTVLDIGCGYGSFGAHLFSKQLLTMCIANYEASGSQVQLTLERGLPAMIGSFGSKQLPYPYLSFDMVHCARCGVDWSLK' A
#
# COMPACT_ATOMS: atom_id res chain seq x y z
N VAL A 1 -16.23 1.07 -3.81
CA VAL A 1 -14.79 1.18 -3.52
C VAL A 1 -14.49 2.63 -3.21
N ARG A 2 -13.98 2.90 -2.02
CA ARG A 2 -13.59 4.20 -1.47
C ARG A 2 -12.18 4.12 -0.88
N THR A 3 -11.82 2.96 -0.30
CA THR A 3 -10.51 2.70 0.28
C THR A 3 -9.83 1.51 -0.40
N VAL A 4 -8.55 1.65 -0.72
CA VAL A 4 -7.73 0.62 -1.37
C VAL A 4 -6.45 0.40 -0.58
N LEU A 5 -6.10 -0.85 -0.31
CA LEU A 5 -4.78 -1.22 0.21
C LEU A 5 -3.88 -1.57 -0.97
N ASP A 6 -2.76 -0.86 -1.13
CA ASP A 6 -1.78 -1.11 -2.21
C ASP A 6 -0.48 -1.69 -1.60
N ILE A 7 -0.27 -2.99 -1.78
CA ILE A 7 0.86 -3.74 -1.21
C ILE A 7 2.02 -3.73 -2.19
N GLY A 8 3.19 -3.25 -1.76
CA GLY A 8 4.36 -3.09 -2.60
C GLY A 8 4.13 -2.01 -3.67
N CYS A 9 3.64 -0.84 -3.25
CA CYS A 9 3.13 0.22 -4.12
C CYS A 9 4.16 0.86 -5.07
N GLY A 10 5.42 0.42 -5.03
CA GLY A 10 6.52 1.03 -5.77
C GLY A 10 6.70 2.47 -5.33
N TYR A 11 6.55 3.40 -6.27
CA TYR A 11 6.64 4.82 -6.00
C TYR A 11 5.27 5.51 -5.87
N GLY A 12 4.20 4.73 -5.66
CA GLY A 12 2.85 5.27 -5.43
C GLY A 12 2.10 5.71 -6.69
N SER A 13 2.53 5.31 -7.89
CA SER A 13 1.88 5.72 -9.15
C SER A 13 0.43 5.26 -9.26
N PHE A 14 0.11 4.05 -8.79
CA PHE A 14 -1.26 3.54 -8.75
C PHE A 14 -2.13 4.35 -7.80
N GLY A 15 -1.64 4.57 -6.57
CA GLY A 15 -2.31 5.43 -5.58
C GLY A 15 -2.53 6.85 -6.09
N ALA A 16 -1.57 7.44 -6.80
CA ALA A 16 -1.70 8.77 -7.41
C ALA A 16 -2.86 8.81 -8.44
N HIS A 17 -2.95 7.79 -9.30
CA HIS A 17 -4.02 7.69 -10.29
C HIS A 17 -5.39 7.59 -9.61
N LEU A 18 -5.52 6.75 -8.58
CA LEU A 18 -6.76 6.58 -7.84
C LEU A 18 -7.14 7.83 -7.03
N PHE A 19 -6.17 8.53 -6.45
CA PHE A 19 -6.39 9.75 -5.71
C PHE A 19 -7.04 10.84 -6.58
N SER A 20 -6.64 10.96 -7.85
CA SER A 20 -7.28 11.86 -8.82
C SER A 20 -8.76 11.55 -9.08
N LYS A 21 -9.21 10.34 -8.74
CA LYS A 21 -10.60 9.86 -8.84
C LYS A 21 -11.30 9.81 -7.49
N GLN A 22 -10.77 10.49 -6.47
CA GLN A 22 -11.31 10.54 -5.11
C GLN A 22 -11.37 9.18 -4.41
N LEU A 23 -10.42 8.27 -4.75
CA LEU A 23 -10.25 6.99 -4.07
C LEU A 23 -9.02 7.05 -3.17
N LEU A 24 -9.21 6.77 -1.89
CA LEU A 24 -8.13 6.79 -0.91
C LEU A 24 -7.33 5.50 -1.01
N THR A 25 -6.05 5.61 -1.37
CA THR A 25 -5.15 4.46 -1.45
C THR A 25 -4.13 4.53 -0.32
N MET A 26 -4.08 3.49 0.50
CA MET A 26 -3.05 3.31 1.51
C MET A 26 -1.94 2.44 0.94
N CYS A 27 -0.79 3.03 0.66
CA CYS A 27 0.40 2.27 0.30
C CYS A 27 1.02 1.60 1.52
N ILE A 28 1.39 0.34 1.37
CA ILE A 28 2.26 -0.36 2.31
C ILE A 28 3.44 -0.99 1.58
N ALA A 29 4.65 -0.76 2.08
CA ALA A 29 5.86 -1.38 1.55
C ALA A 29 6.86 -1.67 2.67
N ASN A 30 7.79 -2.57 2.38
CA ASN A 30 8.89 -2.84 3.30
C ASN A 30 9.80 -1.61 3.43
N TYR A 31 10.52 -1.53 4.54
CA TYR A 31 11.58 -0.55 4.70
C TYR A 31 12.70 -0.84 3.70
N GLU A 32 13.11 0.17 2.95
CA GLU A 32 14.28 0.11 2.06
C GLU A 32 15.19 1.31 2.35
N ALA A 33 16.47 1.03 2.62
CA ALA A 33 17.45 2.07 2.97
C ALA A 33 17.77 3.00 1.79
N SER A 34 17.77 2.46 0.56
CA SER A 34 18.02 3.20 -0.67
C SER A 34 16.75 3.28 -1.51
N GLY A 35 16.17 4.48 -1.64
CA GLY A 35 14.98 4.68 -2.47
C GLY A 35 13.68 4.19 -1.83
N SER A 36 13.49 4.51 -0.54
CA SER A 36 12.30 4.15 0.23
C SER A 36 11.00 4.50 -0.51
N GLN A 37 10.30 3.45 -0.96
CA GLN A 37 8.99 3.49 -1.59
C GLN A 37 7.97 4.31 -0.79
N VAL A 38 7.96 4.08 0.53
CA VAL A 38 7.08 4.78 1.47
C VAL A 38 7.42 6.26 1.54
N GLN A 39 8.70 6.61 1.67
CA GLN A 39 9.13 8.00 1.76
C GLN A 39 8.72 8.78 0.51
N LEU A 40 9.03 8.26 -0.68
CA LEU A 40 8.70 8.95 -1.93
C LEU A 40 7.19 9.08 -2.13
N THR A 41 6.42 8.09 -1.69
CA THR A 41 4.95 8.14 -1.75
C THR A 41 4.40 9.21 -0.79
N LEU A 42 4.97 9.34 0.42
CA LEU A 42 4.64 10.41 1.36
C LEU A 42 5.01 11.80 0.82
N GLU A 43 6.17 11.95 0.19
CA GLU A 43 6.60 13.21 -0.45
C GLU A 43 5.67 13.64 -1.59
N ARG A 44 4.97 12.69 -2.22
CA ARG A 44 3.91 12.94 -3.21
C ARG A 44 2.56 13.30 -2.58
N GLY A 45 2.46 13.36 -1.25
CA GLY A 45 1.24 13.66 -0.52
C GLY A 45 0.23 12.51 -0.47
N LEU A 46 0.67 11.28 -0.75
CA LEU A 46 -0.18 10.10 -0.74
C LEU A 46 -0.01 9.32 0.59
N PRO A 47 -1.08 8.70 1.13
CA PRO A 47 -0.97 7.88 2.32
C PRO A 47 -0.05 6.68 2.09
N ALA A 48 1.00 6.56 2.90
CA ALA A 48 1.90 5.41 2.87
C ALA A 48 2.44 5.07 4.26
N MET A 49 2.75 3.80 4.49
CA MET A 49 3.38 3.35 5.72
C MET A 49 4.38 2.22 5.46
N ILE A 50 5.39 2.13 6.32
CA ILE A 50 6.26 0.97 6.36
C ILE A 50 5.49 -0.20 6.99
N GLY A 51 5.48 -1.33 6.31
CA GLY A 51 4.94 -2.55 6.87
C GLY A 51 5.05 -3.73 5.92
N SER A 52 4.86 -4.93 6.46
CA SER A 52 4.91 -6.19 5.72
C SER A 52 3.62 -6.95 5.98
N PHE A 53 2.77 -7.02 4.95
CA PHE A 53 1.50 -7.75 5.01
C PHE A 53 1.71 -9.24 5.32
N GLY A 54 2.80 -9.82 4.81
CA GLY A 54 3.13 -11.23 5.03
C GLY A 54 3.50 -11.53 6.49
N SER A 55 4.36 -10.69 7.11
CA SER A 55 4.97 -11.01 8.40
C SER A 55 4.32 -10.36 9.63
N LYS A 56 3.51 -9.31 9.46
CA LYS A 56 2.87 -8.61 10.58
C LYS A 56 1.41 -8.30 10.27
N GLN A 57 0.57 -8.36 11.30
CA GLN A 57 -0.80 -7.85 11.21
C GLN A 57 -0.75 -6.34 11.02
N LEU A 58 -1.58 -5.83 10.11
CA LEU A 58 -1.70 -4.39 9.89
C LEU A 58 -2.45 -3.72 11.05
N PRO A 59 -2.18 -2.43 11.34
CA PRO A 59 -2.89 -1.68 12.38
C PRO A 59 -4.29 -1.24 11.92
N TYR A 60 -4.96 -2.09 11.14
CA TYR A 60 -6.28 -1.85 10.59
C TYR A 60 -7.20 -3.00 10.98
N PRO A 61 -8.43 -2.72 11.44
CA PRO A 61 -9.44 -3.75 11.65
C PRO A 61 -9.70 -4.56 10.37
N TYR A 62 -10.28 -5.75 10.55
CA TYR A 62 -10.79 -6.53 9.43
C TYR A 62 -11.79 -5.70 8.60
N LEU A 63 -11.77 -5.86 7.27
CA LEU A 63 -12.61 -5.11 6.31
C LEU A 63 -12.41 -3.58 6.30
N SER A 64 -11.23 -3.09 6.65
CA SER A 64 -10.91 -1.65 6.53
C SER A 64 -10.78 -1.14 5.08
N PHE A 65 -10.59 -2.06 4.13
CA PHE A 65 -10.37 -1.73 2.71
C PHE A 65 -11.39 -2.42 1.82
N ASP A 66 -11.95 -1.68 0.86
CA ASP A 66 -12.89 -2.23 -0.12
C ASP A 66 -12.20 -3.05 -1.21
N MET A 67 -10.91 -2.81 -1.42
CA MET A 67 -10.09 -3.44 -2.45
C MET A 67 -8.65 -3.58 -1.98
N VAL A 68 -8.00 -4.65 -2.43
CA VAL A 68 -6.56 -4.86 -2.27
C VAL A 68 -5.93 -4.93 -3.66
N HIS A 69 -4.87 -4.15 -3.86
CA HIS A 69 -4.01 -4.18 -5.04
C HIS A 69 -2.62 -4.65 -4.64
N CYS A 70 -2.00 -5.47 -5.50
CA CYS A 70 -0.64 -5.94 -5.34
C CYS A 70 -0.06 -6.22 -6.73
N ALA A 71 1.02 -5.53 -7.08
CA ALA A 71 1.78 -5.81 -8.30
C ALA A 71 3.11 -6.45 -7.91
N ARG A 72 3.25 -7.77 -8.11
CA ARG A 72 4.47 -8.53 -7.79
C ARG A 72 4.94 -8.36 -6.34
N CYS A 73 4.01 -8.24 -5.38
CA CYS A 73 4.35 -7.98 -3.98
C CYS A 73 4.88 -9.19 -3.19
N GLY A 74 4.98 -10.38 -3.81
CA GLY A 74 5.50 -11.59 -3.17
C GLY A 74 4.63 -12.15 -2.04
N VAL A 75 3.36 -11.73 -1.94
CA VAL A 75 2.41 -12.29 -0.97
C VAL A 75 1.92 -13.64 -1.48
N ASP A 76 2.10 -14.67 -0.65
CA ASP A 76 1.42 -15.96 -0.82
C ASP A 76 0.05 -15.90 -0.15
N TRP A 77 -1.00 -15.79 -0.98
CA TRP A 77 -2.38 -15.69 -0.53
C TRP A 77 -2.96 -17.02 -0.03
N SER A 78 -2.35 -18.16 -0.36
CA SER A 78 -2.81 -19.46 0.13
C SER A 78 -2.42 -19.70 1.60
N LEU A 79 -1.38 -19.00 2.06
CA LEU A 79 -0.84 -19.09 3.42
C LEU A 79 -1.36 -17.98 4.35
N LYS A 80 -2.23 -17.09 3.85
CA LYS A 80 -2.71 -15.91 4.58
C LYS A 80 -4.21 -15.94 4.81
#